data_AF-A0A1F9MR97-F1
#
_entry.id   AF-A0A1F9MR97-F1
#
_cell.length_a   1.000
_cell.length_b   1.000
_cell.length_c   1.000
_cell.angle_alpha   90.00
_cell.angle_beta   90.00
_cell.angle_gamma   90.00
#
_symmetry.space_group_name_H-M   'P 1'
#
loop_
_entity.id
_entity.type
_entity.pdbx_description
1 polymer ?
#
loop_
_entity_poly.entity_id
_entity_poly.type
_entity_poly.pdbx_seq_one_letter_code
_entity_poly.pdbx_strand_id
1 'polypeptide(L)'
;MGVFATLFITAACTLTHTPARRDPFVGLGRPAPSSFKTLKVALAFSENTKQLLELLRKNQAIAVEHGVTPDPEAASSFERSIERFGSHFASVTRIDEPAQARGLDVDLVVVWDSFVTMTGVLSQKIEIEQGAIFLAVDGTQIEHLRASAKREMSLSESKTASLDAQREVEARFEDALRGSAKLITFAEGRAPGAAPPAAVASAALRVPSRMVVVPLRAAGGVRSEVCGLLTNYMLSLLDRVGGLQTVGQADVDAMLGLERQKDILGCTSTACAAEIGGALGADLFLYGEVGKVGSSYAINMTIVRTATSSVGTRVSRMTPQDEDSLRAEIPAMVAELVNGLNDSR
;
A
#
# COMPACT_ATOMS: atom_id res chain seq x y z
N MET A 1 65.12 9.87 14.00
CA MET A 1 64.41 11.18 13.97
C MET A 1 64.46 11.70 12.55
N GLY A 2 63.44 11.66 11.70
CA GLY A 2 62.10 11.07 11.65
C GLY A 2 61.62 11.41 10.22
N VAL A 3 61.61 10.49 9.25
CA VAL A 3 60.64 9.41 9.04
C VAL A 3 59.21 9.90 9.25
N PHE A 4 58.65 10.69 8.32
CA PHE A 4 57.19 10.76 8.05
C PHE A 4 56.79 11.56 6.78
N ALA A 5 57.71 11.87 5.85
CA ALA A 5 57.41 12.77 4.71
C ALA A 5 57.66 12.18 3.31
N THR A 6 57.83 10.85 3.16
CA THR A 6 58.15 10.25 1.86
C THR A 6 57.42 8.93 1.65
N LEU A 7 56.09 8.94 1.74
CA LEU A 7 55.30 7.75 1.43
C LEU A 7 53.87 8.06 0.95
N PHE A 8 53.66 9.00 0.03
CA PHE A 8 52.30 9.20 -0.54
C PHE A 8 52.22 9.60 -2.02
N ILE A 9 53.31 9.50 -2.81
CA ILE A 9 53.27 9.90 -4.24
C ILE A 9 53.42 8.71 -5.21
N THR A 10 53.60 7.48 -4.73
CA THR A 10 53.73 6.28 -5.59
C THR A 10 52.82 5.12 -5.16
N ALA A 11 51.57 5.43 -4.79
CA ALA A 11 50.53 4.41 -4.55
C ALA A 11 49.17 4.77 -5.19
N ALA A 12 49.16 5.59 -6.24
CA ALA A 12 47.94 6.00 -6.94
C ALA A 12 47.36 4.93 -7.91
N CYS A 13 47.69 3.64 -7.74
CA CYS A 13 47.16 2.58 -8.61
C CYS A 13 46.67 1.31 -7.88
N THR A 14 46.64 1.23 -6.55
CA THR A 14 46.11 0.04 -5.85
C THR A 14 45.46 0.35 -4.50
N LEU A 15 44.52 1.31 -4.46
CA LEU A 15 43.56 1.40 -3.36
C LEU A 15 42.17 1.00 -3.87
N THR A 16 42.01 -0.30 -4.11
CA THR A 16 40.72 -0.93 -4.47
C THR A 16 39.79 -1.16 -3.27
N HIS A 17 40.15 -0.72 -2.07
CA HIS A 17 39.23 -0.73 -0.94
C HIS A 17 39.51 0.44 0.01
N THR A 18 38.81 1.55 -0.20
CA THR A 18 38.48 2.46 0.91
C THR A 18 37.68 1.64 1.92
N PRO A 19 38.15 1.45 3.16
CA PRO A 19 37.35 0.76 4.17
C PRO A 19 36.05 1.53 4.36
N ALA A 20 34.91 0.83 4.26
CA ALA A 20 33.60 1.44 4.45
C ALA A 20 33.60 2.21 5.79
N ARG A 21 33.29 3.50 5.73
CA ARG A 21 33.15 4.34 6.93
C ARG A 21 32.09 3.70 7.82
N ARG A 22 32.51 3.03 8.89
CA ARG A 22 31.59 2.55 9.92
C ARG A 22 31.12 3.77 10.71
N ASP A 23 29.81 3.92 10.82
CA ASP A 23 29.19 4.98 11.60
C ASP A 23 29.65 4.86 13.07
N PRO A 24 30.34 5.87 13.63
CA PRO A 24 30.84 5.84 15.01
C PRO A 24 29.72 5.83 16.06
N PHE A 25 28.46 5.96 15.65
CA PHE A 25 27.29 5.95 16.53
C PHE A 25 26.48 4.64 16.50
N VAL A 26 26.92 3.61 15.76
CA VAL A 26 26.32 2.26 15.83
C VAL A 26 26.39 1.74 17.26
N GLY A 27 25.24 1.63 17.93
CA GLY A 27 25.12 1.14 19.31
C GLY A 27 24.85 2.21 20.37
N LEU A 28 24.90 3.51 20.04
CA LEU A 28 24.56 4.59 20.96
C LEU A 28 23.07 4.92 20.90
N GLY A 29 22.22 4.09 21.53
CA GLY A 29 20.84 4.42 21.95
C GLY A 29 19.85 4.92 20.90
N ARG A 30 20.20 4.93 19.60
CA ARG A 30 19.28 5.32 18.53
C ARG A 30 18.17 4.28 18.42
N PRO A 31 16.91 4.70 18.25
CA PRO A 31 15.81 3.79 18.00
C PRO A 31 16.14 2.94 16.77
N ALA A 32 16.00 1.62 16.90
CA ALA A 32 16.22 0.71 15.78
C ALA A 32 15.26 1.06 14.62
N PRO A 33 15.59 0.72 13.36
CA PRO A 33 14.68 0.91 12.23
C PRO A 33 13.29 0.27 12.43
N SER A 34 13.14 -0.64 13.39
CA SER A 34 11.87 -1.25 13.80
C SER A 34 10.95 -0.37 14.66
N SER A 35 11.37 0.82 15.09
CA SER A 35 10.62 1.63 16.07
C SER A 35 9.24 2.11 15.59
N PHE A 36 8.98 2.14 14.28
CA PHE A 36 7.67 2.51 13.72
C PHE A 36 6.91 1.32 13.11
N LYS A 37 7.34 0.08 13.37
CA LYS A 37 6.68 -1.14 12.83
C LYS A 37 5.27 -1.39 13.36
N THR A 38 4.80 -0.57 14.28
CA THR A 38 3.41 -0.53 14.75
C THR A 38 2.54 0.44 13.94
N LEU A 39 3.13 1.37 13.20
CA LEU A 39 2.41 2.43 12.50
C LEU A 39 2.17 2.08 11.03
N LYS A 40 0.93 2.23 10.58
CA LYS A 40 0.52 2.13 9.17
C LYS A 40 0.51 3.52 8.54
N VAL A 41 1.02 3.65 7.34
CA VAL A 41 1.22 4.96 6.69
C VAL A 41 0.50 5.03 5.35
N ALA A 42 -0.19 6.14 5.08
CA ALA A 42 -0.59 6.54 3.75
C ALA A 42 0.46 7.50 3.15
N LEU A 43 1.10 7.14 2.05
CA LEU A 43 2.15 7.93 1.40
C LEU A 43 1.59 8.65 0.17
N ALA A 44 1.59 9.98 0.22
CA ALA A 44 1.26 10.89 -0.87
C ALA A 44 2.51 11.59 -1.38
N PHE A 45 2.56 11.87 -2.69
CA PHE A 45 3.65 12.64 -3.28
C PHE A 45 3.25 14.09 -3.49
N SER A 46 4.20 14.99 -3.26
CA SER A 46 4.04 16.41 -3.56
C SER A 46 3.85 16.63 -5.07
N GLU A 47 3.24 17.76 -5.43
CA GLU A 47 3.12 18.18 -6.83
C GLU A 47 4.48 18.34 -7.50
N ASN A 48 5.49 18.85 -6.77
CA ASN A 48 6.87 18.96 -7.28
C ASN A 48 7.42 17.58 -7.66
N THR A 49 7.21 16.57 -6.80
CA THR A 49 7.66 15.20 -7.04
C THR A 49 6.92 14.60 -8.24
N LYS A 50 5.61 14.81 -8.35
CA LYS A 50 4.81 14.37 -9.50
C LYS A 50 5.32 14.97 -10.81
N GLN A 51 5.61 16.27 -10.83
CA GLN A 51 6.14 16.98 -11.99
C GLN A 51 7.54 16.49 -12.37
N LEU A 52 8.43 16.26 -11.39
CA LEU A 52 9.75 15.70 -11.64
C LEU A 52 9.66 14.31 -12.28
N LEU A 53 8.77 13.44 -11.79
CA LEU A 53 8.56 12.11 -12.36
C LEU A 53 8.02 12.16 -13.79
N GLU A 54 7.13 13.10 -14.09
CA GLU A 54 6.62 13.31 -15.44
C GLU A 54 7.72 13.78 -16.39
N LEU A 55 8.57 14.71 -15.96
CA LEU A 55 9.73 15.17 -16.71
C LEU A 55 10.70 14.02 -17.02
N LEU A 56 11.01 13.20 -16.01
CA LEU A 56 11.89 12.04 -16.20
C LEU A 56 11.31 11.04 -17.20
N ARG A 57 10.00 10.75 -17.15
CA ARG A 57 9.32 9.90 -18.14
C ARG A 57 9.39 10.46 -19.55
N LYS A 58 9.17 11.77 -19.72
CA LYS A 58 9.27 12.44 -21.03
C LYS A 58 10.69 12.34 -21.58
N ASN A 59 11.70 12.62 -20.76
CA ASN A 59 13.11 12.52 -21.16
C ASN A 59 13.50 11.09 -21.53
N GLN A 60 12.97 10.10 -20.81
CA GLN A 60 13.19 8.68 -21.11
C GLN A 60 12.56 8.27 -22.44
N ALA A 61 11.35 8.75 -22.76
CA ALA A 61 10.71 8.50 -24.04
C ALA A 61 11.52 9.09 -25.21
N ILE A 62 12.02 10.32 -25.08
CA ILE A 62 12.89 10.95 -26.08
C ILE A 62 14.19 10.17 -26.25
N ALA A 63 14.80 9.70 -25.17
CA ALA A 63 16.02 8.90 -25.23
C ALA A 63 15.80 7.59 -26.01
N VAL A 64 14.67 6.92 -25.80
CA VAL A 64 14.28 5.70 -26.53
C VAL A 64 14.10 5.98 -28.03
N GLU A 65 13.43 7.09 -28.39
CA GLU A 65 13.26 7.51 -29.80
C GLU A 65 14.61 7.74 -30.51
N HIS A 66 15.64 8.15 -29.77
CA HIS A 66 17.00 8.34 -30.26
C HIS A 66 17.91 7.11 -30.09
N GLY A 67 17.34 5.93 -29.81
CA GLY A 67 18.09 4.66 -29.73
C GLY A 67 18.95 4.52 -28.48
N VAL A 68 18.76 5.37 -27.46
CA VAL A 68 19.41 5.25 -26.17
C VAL A 68 18.60 4.28 -25.30
N THR A 69 19.23 3.20 -24.84
CA THR A 69 18.60 2.28 -23.91
C THR A 69 18.28 3.00 -22.59
N PRO A 70 17.01 3.02 -22.16
CA PRO A 70 16.62 3.68 -20.93
C PRO A 70 17.32 3.03 -19.72
N ASP A 71 17.81 3.87 -18.80
CA ASP A 71 18.37 3.38 -17.54
C ASP A 71 17.24 2.76 -16.68
N PRO A 72 17.26 1.44 -16.41
CA PRO A 72 16.25 0.80 -15.58
C PRO A 72 16.23 1.33 -14.15
N GLU A 73 17.31 1.96 -13.68
CA GLU A 73 17.38 2.60 -12.37
C GLU A 73 16.61 3.92 -12.31
N ALA A 74 16.41 4.64 -13.43
CA ALA A 74 15.72 5.93 -13.43
C ALA A 74 14.20 5.78 -13.24
N ALA A 75 13.60 4.74 -13.83
CA ALA A 75 12.15 4.48 -13.76
C ALA A 75 11.69 3.95 -12.38
N SER A 76 12.61 3.38 -11.59
CA SER A 76 12.33 2.71 -10.31
C SER A 76 12.46 3.61 -9.08
N SER A 77 12.74 4.91 -9.24
CA SER A 77 12.95 5.83 -8.10
C SER A 77 11.71 5.99 -7.21
N PHE A 78 10.52 5.88 -7.79
CA PHE A 78 9.24 5.90 -7.07
C PHE A 78 9.06 4.66 -6.19
N GLU A 79 9.24 3.47 -6.75
CA GLU A 79 9.11 2.19 -6.04
C GLU A 79 10.14 2.07 -4.92
N ARG A 80 11.38 2.54 -5.15
CA ARG A 80 12.43 2.58 -4.12
C ARG A 80 12.05 3.46 -2.91
N SER A 81 11.28 4.51 -3.13
CA SER A 81 10.78 5.34 -2.03
C SER A 81 9.72 4.58 -1.22
N ILE A 82 8.80 3.86 -1.86
CA ILE A 82 7.82 3.00 -1.17
C ILE A 82 8.51 1.87 -0.39
N GLU A 83 9.46 1.17 -1.02
CA GLU A 83 10.23 0.10 -0.38
C GLU A 83 10.98 0.60 0.87
N ARG A 84 11.58 1.79 0.80
CA ARG A 84 12.26 2.41 1.96
C ARG A 84 11.31 2.76 3.10
N PHE A 85 10.15 3.32 2.82
CA PHE A 85 9.15 3.53 3.87
C PHE A 85 8.66 2.18 4.42
N GLY A 86 8.55 1.16 3.57
CA GLY A 86 8.21 -0.21 3.96
C GLY A 86 9.18 -0.84 4.98
N SER A 87 10.46 -0.46 5.00
CA SER A 87 11.39 -0.94 6.02
C SER A 87 11.18 -0.32 7.41
N HIS A 88 10.54 0.85 7.49
CA HIS A 88 10.32 1.57 8.76
C HIS A 88 8.93 1.35 9.35
N PHE A 89 7.90 1.23 8.51
CA PHE A 89 6.50 1.21 8.93
C PHE A 89 5.89 -0.20 8.86
N ALA A 90 4.75 -0.40 9.53
CA ALA A 90 3.99 -1.65 9.54
C ALA A 90 3.45 -1.99 8.14
N SER A 91 2.94 -0.96 7.46
CA SER A 91 2.48 -1.01 6.08
C SER A 91 2.54 0.38 5.47
N VAL A 92 2.64 0.44 4.14
CA VAL A 92 2.61 1.68 3.36
C VAL A 92 1.53 1.53 2.31
N THR A 93 0.51 2.38 2.38
CA THR A 93 -0.56 2.47 1.38
C THR A 93 -0.31 3.72 0.55
N ARG A 94 -0.31 3.60 -0.77
CA ARG A 94 -0.18 4.74 -1.65
C ARG A 94 -1.50 5.51 -1.73
N ILE A 95 -1.41 6.84 -1.74
CA ILE A 95 -2.51 7.76 -2.00
C ILE A 95 -2.03 8.90 -2.89
N ASP A 96 -2.92 9.53 -3.65
CA ASP A 96 -2.62 10.67 -4.51
C ASP A 96 -2.78 12.02 -3.80
N GLU A 97 -3.72 12.09 -2.85
CA GLU A 97 -4.00 13.28 -2.04
C GLU A 97 -4.11 12.94 -0.56
N PRO A 98 -3.59 13.79 0.35
CA PRO A 98 -3.67 13.56 1.80
C PRO A 98 -5.09 13.30 2.32
N ALA A 99 -6.10 13.90 1.69
CA ALA A 99 -7.51 13.75 2.07
C ALA A 99 -8.02 12.30 1.96
N GLN A 100 -7.44 11.49 1.08
CA GLN A 100 -7.82 10.09 0.87
C GLN A 100 -7.53 9.21 2.09
N ALA A 101 -6.62 9.63 2.98
CA ALA A 101 -6.27 8.88 4.17
C ALA A 101 -7.40 8.75 5.20
N ARG A 102 -8.40 9.65 5.18
CA ARG A 102 -9.52 9.65 6.15
C ARG A 102 -10.41 8.40 6.06
N GLY A 103 -10.33 7.65 4.97
CA GLY A 103 -11.05 6.38 4.78
C GLY A 103 -10.16 5.14 4.86
N LEU A 104 -8.87 5.29 5.21
CA LEU A 104 -7.92 4.19 5.24
C LEU A 104 -7.58 3.79 6.68
N ASP A 105 -7.31 2.51 6.89
CA ASP A 105 -6.77 1.97 8.15
C ASP A 105 -5.28 2.31 8.26
N VAL A 106 -4.98 3.60 8.47
CA VAL A 106 -3.63 4.16 8.61
C VAL A 106 -3.53 5.05 9.85
N ASP A 107 -2.34 5.13 10.43
CA ASP A 107 -2.05 5.97 11.59
C ASP A 107 -1.52 7.35 11.20
N LEU A 108 -0.84 7.43 10.06
CA LEU A 108 -0.16 8.64 9.58
C LEU A 108 -0.37 8.83 8.08
N VAL A 109 -0.37 10.10 7.68
CA VAL A 109 -0.22 10.53 6.30
C VAL A 109 1.17 11.10 6.13
N VAL A 110 1.90 10.63 5.14
CA VAL A 110 3.21 11.16 4.78
C VAL A 110 3.10 11.85 3.42
N VAL A 111 3.42 13.14 3.39
CA VAL A 111 3.60 13.87 2.13
C VAL A 111 5.09 13.92 1.85
N TRP A 112 5.50 13.18 0.83
CA TRP A 112 6.89 13.09 0.38
C TRP A 112 7.17 14.12 -0.71
N ASP A 113 8.25 14.87 -0.54
CA ASP A 113 8.75 15.85 -1.49
C ASP A 113 10.19 15.51 -1.88
N SER A 114 10.46 15.44 -3.18
CA SER A 114 11.82 15.33 -3.70
C SER A 114 11.97 16.29 -4.87
N PHE A 115 13.01 17.12 -4.76
CA PHE A 115 13.28 18.16 -5.74
C PHE A 115 14.76 18.22 -6.07
N VAL A 116 15.08 18.45 -7.34
CA VAL A 116 16.45 18.54 -7.84
C VAL A 116 16.60 19.83 -8.61
N THR A 117 17.58 20.64 -8.22
CA THR A 117 17.96 21.87 -8.91
C THR A 117 19.31 21.69 -9.56
N MET A 118 19.42 22.03 -10.85
CA MET A 118 20.69 22.05 -11.58
C MET A 118 20.94 23.45 -12.12
N THR A 119 22.11 24.03 -11.84
CA THR A 119 22.48 25.39 -12.29
C THR A 119 23.91 25.44 -12.80
N GLY A 120 24.22 26.36 -13.73
CA GLY A 120 25.58 26.61 -14.21
C GLY A 120 25.87 26.09 -15.64
N VAL A 121 26.73 26.81 -16.36
CA VAL A 121 27.03 26.61 -17.79
C VAL A 121 28.39 25.93 -18.02
N LEU A 122 29.42 26.31 -17.26
CA LEU A 122 30.79 25.75 -17.36
C LEU A 122 31.09 24.73 -16.25
N SER A 123 30.60 24.97 -15.04
CA SER A 123 30.52 24.00 -13.94
C SER A 123 29.07 23.83 -13.54
N GLN A 124 28.59 22.59 -13.49
CA GLN A 124 27.23 22.29 -13.07
C GLN A 124 27.19 22.22 -11.54
N LYS A 125 26.22 22.87 -10.92
CA LYS A 125 25.88 22.71 -9.51
C LYS A 125 24.58 21.94 -9.42
N ILE A 126 24.60 20.80 -8.73
CA ILE A 126 23.39 20.08 -8.37
C ILE A 126 23.06 20.37 -6.91
N GLU A 127 21.78 20.57 -6.64
CA GLU A 127 21.20 20.58 -5.30
C GLU A 127 20.04 19.61 -5.29
N ILE A 128 20.09 18.63 -4.39
CA ILE A 128 19.04 17.66 -4.17
C ILE A 128 18.43 17.97 -2.82
N GLU A 129 17.11 18.15 -2.78
CA GLU A 129 16.32 18.31 -1.57
C GLU A 129 15.30 17.17 -1.47
N GLN A 130 15.20 16.59 -0.28
CA GLN A 130 14.17 15.62 0.07
C GLN A 130 13.52 16.03 1.38
N GLY A 131 12.21 15.87 1.46
CA GLY A 131 11.44 16.20 2.64
C GLY A 131 10.24 15.28 2.81
N ALA A 132 9.81 15.14 4.05
CA ALA A 132 8.60 14.42 4.39
C ALA A 132 7.86 15.20 5.47
N ILE A 133 6.59 15.47 5.22
CA ILE A 133 5.66 15.99 6.23
C ILE A 133 4.84 14.82 6.73
N PHE A 134 4.92 14.56 8.03
CA PHE A 134 4.14 13.54 8.73
C PHE A 134 2.95 14.22 9.37
N LEU A 135 1.74 13.80 8.98
CA LEU A 135 0.48 14.30 9.49
C LEU A 135 -0.26 13.14 10.18
N ALA A 136 -1.01 13.44 11.23
CA ALA A 136 -2.09 12.58 11.69
C ALA A 136 -3.23 12.58 10.65
N VAL A 137 -4.10 11.58 10.72
CA VAL A 137 -5.24 11.42 9.78
C VAL A 137 -6.21 12.61 9.80
N ASP A 138 -6.27 13.34 10.92
CA ASP A 138 -7.07 14.57 11.05
C ASP A 138 -6.44 15.79 10.35
N GLY A 139 -5.20 15.68 9.89
CA GLY A 139 -4.43 16.74 9.23
C GLY A 139 -3.45 17.47 10.15
N THR A 140 -3.37 17.12 11.43
CA THR A 140 -2.42 17.71 12.37
C THR A 140 -1.00 17.33 11.99
N GLN A 141 -0.12 18.32 11.80
CA GLN A 141 1.29 18.07 11.50
C GLN A 141 2.03 17.56 12.74
N ILE A 142 2.55 16.34 12.65
CA ILE A 142 3.32 15.68 13.70
C ILE A 142 4.81 16.01 13.56
N GLU A 143 5.33 15.91 12.34
CA GLU A 143 6.74 16.17 12.07
C GLU A 143 6.96 16.68 10.65
N HIS A 144 8.08 17.39 10.44
CA HIS A 144 8.55 17.76 9.13
C HIS A 144 10.06 17.56 9.06
N LEU A 145 10.46 16.58 8.27
CA LEU A 145 11.85 16.23 8.05
C LEU A 145 12.31 16.77 6.70
N ARG A 146 13.53 17.28 6.64
CA ARG A 146 14.19 17.70 5.41
C ARG A 146 15.66 17.33 5.43
N ALA A 147 16.17 16.96 4.26
CA ALA A 147 17.59 16.76 4.00
C ALA A 147 17.92 17.35 2.64
N SER A 148 19.11 17.94 2.52
CA SER A 148 19.62 18.41 1.24
C SER A 148 21.11 18.20 1.11
N ALA A 149 21.59 18.13 -0.13
CA ALA A 149 23.00 18.09 -0.47
C ALA A 149 23.26 18.92 -1.71
N LYS A 150 24.36 19.66 -1.70
CA LYS A 150 24.84 20.44 -2.84
C LYS A 150 26.18 19.90 -3.30
N ARG A 151 26.41 19.83 -4.60
CA ARG A 151 27.69 19.47 -5.20
C ARG A 151 27.96 20.31 -6.45
N GLU A 152 29.22 20.71 -6.61
CA GLU A 152 29.73 21.26 -7.87
C GLU A 152 30.43 20.14 -8.63
N MET A 153 30.25 20.09 -9.95
CA MET A 153 30.78 19.05 -10.81
C MET A 153 31.15 19.56 -12.19
N SER A 154 32.15 18.92 -12.78
CA SER A 154 32.42 19.00 -14.22
C SER A 154 31.44 18.10 -14.99
N LEU A 155 31.27 18.36 -16.30
CA LEU A 155 30.41 17.54 -17.18
C LEU A 155 30.79 16.05 -17.17
N SER A 156 32.09 15.74 -17.09
CA SER A 156 32.60 14.35 -17.06
C SER A 156 32.30 13.61 -15.75
N GLU A 157 32.08 14.32 -14.65
CA GLU A 157 31.82 13.74 -13.33
C GLU A 157 30.33 13.76 -12.94
N SER A 158 29.48 14.27 -13.85
CA SER A 158 28.09 14.63 -13.56
C SER A 158 27.26 13.46 -13.00
N LYS A 159 27.45 12.25 -13.55
CA LYS A 159 26.75 11.05 -13.10
C LYS A 159 27.16 10.64 -11.67
N THR A 160 28.46 10.55 -11.40
CA THR A 160 28.98 10.11 -10.09
C THR A 160 28.62 11.11 -9.00
N ALA A 161 28.80 12.41 -9.27
CA ALA A 161 28.49 13.46 -8.30
C ALA A 161 26.98 13.55 -7.98
N SER A 162 26.12 13.27 -8.95
CA SER A 162 24.67 13.18 -8.73
C SER A 162 24.29 11.98 -7.85
N LEU A 163 24.88 10.81 -8.10
CA LEU A 163 24.65 9.61 -7.29
C LEU A 163 25.16 9.77 -5.84
N ASP A 164 26.32 10.40 -5.66
CA ASP A 164 26.87 10.65 -4.32
C ASP A 164 26.05 11.69 -3.55
N ALA A 165 25.58 12.75 -4.22
CA ALA A 165 24.65 13.70 -3.63
C ALA A 165 23.34 13.02 -3.21
N GLN A 166 22.79 12.15 -4.06
CA GLN A 166 21.58 11.40 -3.77
C GLN A 166 21.75 10.51 -2.52
N ARG A 167 22.83 9.73 -2.47
CA ARG A 167 23.14 8.86 -1.32
C ARG A 167 23.33 9.65 -0.03
N GLU A 168 23.94 10.82 -0.09
CA GLU A 168 24.12 11.69 1.08
C GLU A 168 22.78 12.22 1.59
N VAL A 169 21.90 12.70 0.71
CA VAL A 169 20.56 13.18 1.09
C VAL A 169 19.76 12.06 1.72
N GLU A 170 19.78 10.88 1.11
CA GLU A 170 19.04 9.71 1.60
C GLU A 170 19.54 9.29 2.99
N ALA A 171 20.86 9.19 3.20
CA ALA A 171 21.42 8.86 4.50
C ALA A 171 21.06 9.89 5.58
N ARG A 172 21.09 11.19 5.24
CA ARG A 172 20.69 12.28 6.14
C ARG A 172 19.20 12.20 6.50
N PHE A 173 18.35 11.93 5.51
CA PHE A 173 16.93 11.79 5.72
C PHE A 173 16.62 10.59 6.61
N GLU A 174 17.24 9.44 6.35
CA GLU A 174 17.04 8.26 7.17
C GLU A 174 17.50 8.47 8.62
N ASP A 175 18.63 9.15 8.83
CA ASP A 175 19.11 9.49 10.17
C ASP A 175 18.16 10.44 10.90
N ALA A 176 17.58 11.42 10.18
CA ALA A 176 16.56 12.31 10.72
C ALA A 176 15.28 11.55 11.07
N LEU A 177 14.85 10.60 10.24
CA LEU A 177 13.68 9.75 10.47
C LEU A 177 13.86 8.87 11.71
N ARG A 178 15.00 8.17 11.80
CA ARG A 178 15.34 7.31 12.95
C ARG A 178 15.50 8.11 14.25
N GLY A 179 15.95 9.36 14.15
CA GLY A 179 16.16 10.25 15.29
C GLY A 179 14.97 11.10 15.71
N SER A 180 13.81 11.04 15.03
CA SER A 180 12.69 11.93 15.33
C SER A 180 11.99 11.57 16.64
N ALA A 181 12.27 12.35 17.70
CA ALA A 181 11.59 12.24 18.99
C ALA A 181 10.06 12.38 18.85
N LYS A 182 9.56 13.26 17.97
CA LYS A 182 8.11 13.46 17.79
C LYS A 182 7.43 12.23 17.22
N LEU A 183 8.03 11.60 16.22
CA LEU A 183 7.50 10.35 15.64
C LEU A 183 7.58 9.20 16.63
N ILE A 184 8.64 9.14 17.44
CA ILE A 184 8.77 8.12 18.50
C ILE A 184 7.68 8.30 19.55
N THR A 185 7.48 9.51 20.08
CA THR A 185 6.42 9.81 21.05
C THR A 185 5.03 9.55 20.48
N PHE A 186 4.80 9.88 19.20
CA PHE A 186 3.54 9.55 18.53
C PHE A 186 3.33 8.03 18.42
N ALA A 187 4.37 7.29 18.04
CA ALA A 187 4.35 5.83 17.96
C ALA A 187 4.11 5.17 19.32
N GLU A 188 4.72 5.69 20.39
CA GLU A 188 4.53 5.23 21.77
C GLU A 188 3.10 5.50 22.26
N GLY A 189 2.52 6.65 21.93
CA GLY A 189 1.11 6.96 22.21
C GLY A 189 0.12 6.07 21.46
N ARG A 190 0.58 5.38 20.40
CA ARG A 190 -0.17 4.40 19.60
C ARG A 190 0.24 2.94 19.88
N ALA A 191 1.29 2.70 20.66
CA ALA A 191 1.75 1.37 21.02
C ALA A 191 0.69 0.63 21.87
N PRO A 192 0.58 -0.71 21.77
CA PRO A 192 -0.51 -1.46 22.39
C PRO A 192 -0.45 -1.33 23.91
N GLY A 193 -1.33 -0.48 24.44
CA GLY A 193 -1.42 -0.12 25.85
C GLY A 193 -2.45 0.99 26.09
N ALA A 194 -2.66 1.87 25.10
CA ALA A 194 -3.87 2.68 25.01
C ALA A 194 -4.83 1.99 24.03
N ALA A 195 -6.01 1.61 24.54
CA ALA A 195 -7.04 0.91 23.79
C ALA A 195 -7.33 1.60 22.44
N PRO A 196 -7.47 0.83 21.35
CA PRO A 196 -8.00 1.37 20.11
C PRO A 196 -9.33 2.09 20.40
N PRO A 197 -9.63 3.22 19.76
CA PRO A 197 -11.03 3.63 19.66
C PRO A 197 -11.78 2.45 19.02
N ALA A 198 -12.70 1.85 19.78
CA ALA A 198 -13.67 0.90 19.25
C ALA A 198 -14.34 1.57 18.01
N ALA A 199 -14.56 0.92 16.87
CA ALA A 199 -14.72 -0.49 16.63
C ALA A 199 -14.57 -0.77 15.12
N VAL A 200 -13.76 -1.75 14.72
CA VAL A 200 -14.44 -2.90 14.10
C VAL A 200 -14.62 -3.81 15.29
N ALA A 201 -15.85 -3.88 15.80
CA ALA A 201 -16.18 -4.89 16.79
C ALA A 201 -15.69 -6.22 16.20
N SER A 202 -15.23 -7.12 17.05
CA SER A 202 -15.26 -8.53 16.70
C SER A 202 -16.65 -8.81 16.16
N ALA A 203 -16.78 -8.82 14.83
CA ALA A 203 -18.04 -9.04 14.16
C ALA A 203 -18.22 -10.54 14.35
N ALA A 204 -18.91 -10.89 15.42
CA ALA A 204 -19.32 -12.24 15.68
C ALA A 204 -20.77 -12.35 15.23
N LEU A 205 -21.07 -13.38 14.44
CA LEU A 205 -22.45 -13.77 14.26
C LEU A 205 -22.98 -14.24 15.61
N ARG A 206 -24.17 -13.74 15.98
CA ARG A 206 -24.85 -14.19 17.21
C ARG A 206 -25.22 -15.67 17.16
N VAL A 207 -25.35 -16.21 15.95
CA VAL A 207 -25.67 -17.62 15.69
C VAL A 207 -24.58 -18.19 14.80
N PRO A 208 -23.85 -19.23 15.23
CA PRO A 208 -22.89 -19.91 14.38
C PRO A 208 -23.56 -20.33 13.08
N SER A 209 -23.02 -19.92 11.94
CA SER A 209 -23.63 -20.14 10.63
C SER A 209 -22.57 -20.58 9.62
N ARG A 210 -22.94 -21.53 8.75
CA ARG A 210 -22.14 -21.91 7.59
C ARG A 210 -22.57 -21.11 6.37
N MET A 211 -21.64 -20.42 5.72
CA MET A 211 -21.90 -19.57 4.56
C MET A 211 -21.15 -20.05 3.33
N VAL A 212 -21.88 -20.28 2.23
CA VAL A 212 -21.27 -20.48 0.91
C VAL A 212 -21.06 -19.12 0.26
N VAL A 213 -19.85 -18.89 -0.23
CA VAL A 213 -19.47 -17.65 -0.92
C VAL A 213 -19.11 -18.00 -2.36
N VAL A 214 -19.91 -17.49 -3.29
CA VAL A 214 -19.63 -17.70 -4.72
C VAL A 214 -18.76 -16.58 -5.29
N PRO A 215 -18.01 -16.86 -6.37
CA PRO A 215 -17.25 -15.84 -7.08
C PRO A 215 -18.13 -14.67 -7.51
N LEU A 216 -17.64 -13.45 -7.28
CA LEU A 216 -18.28 -12.25 -7.78
C LEU A 216 -18.33 -12.33 -9.32
N ARG A 217 -19.50 -12.06 -9.88
CA ARG A 217 -19.72 -12.08 -11.32
C ARG A 217 -19.29 -10.75 -11.96
N ALA A 218 -18.63 -10.81 -13.12
CA ALA A 218 -18.42 -9.62 -13.93
C ALA A 218 -19.72 -9.26 -14.67
N ALA A 219 -20.35 -8.14 -14.30
CA ALA A 219 -21.55 -7.62 -14.95
C ALA A 219 -21.26 -6.79 -16.21
N GLY A 220 -19.98 -6.47 -16.48
CA GLY A 220 -19.51 -5.76 -17.66
C GLY A 220 -18.51 -4.65 -17.32
N GLY A 221 -17.48 -4.45 -18.16
CA GLY A 221 -16.46 -3.41 -17.96
C GLY A 221 -15.46 -3.68 -16.81
N VAL A 222 -15.45 -4.90 -16.28
CA VAL A 222 -14.52 -5.41 -15.26
C VAL A 222 -14.06 -6.80 -15.69
N ARG A 223 -12.78 -7.13 -15.48
CA ARG A 223 -12.24 -8.45 -15.83
C ARG A 223 -12.67 -9.51 -14.82
N SER A 224 -12.85 -10.75 -15.28
CA SER A 224 -13.17 -11.90 -14.43
C SER A 224 -12.12 -12.16 -13.36
N GLU A 225 -10.84 -11.97 -13.71
CA GLU A 225 -9.72 -12.22 -12.80
C GLU A 225 -9.77 -11.27 -11.59
N VAL A 226 -10.15 -10.02 -11.81
CA VAL A 226 -10.31 -9.01 -10.76
C VAL A 226 -11.43 -9.42 -9.81
N CYS A 227 -12.56 -9.88 -10.34
CA CYS A 227 -13.68 -10.35 -9.52
C CYS A 227 -13.27 -11.56 -8.65
N GLY A 228 -12.44 -12.47 -9.19
CA GLY A 228 -11.87 -13.59 -8.44
C GLY A 228 -10.95 -13.12 -7.29
N LEU A 229 -10.08 -12.14 -7.54
CA LEU A 229 -9.21 -11.56 -6.51
C LEU A 229 -10.01 -10.84 -5.41
N LEU A 230 -11.02 -10.07 -5.78
CA LEU A 230 -11.92 -9.41 -4.82
C LEU A 230 -12.72 -10.43 -4.00
N THR A 231 -13.11 -11.55 -4.60
CA THR A 231 -13.79 -12.66 -3.89
C THR A 231 -12.85 -13.27 -2.85
N ASN A 232 -11.59 -13.57 -3.20
CA ASN A 232 -10.62 -14.12 -2.28
C ASN A 232 -10.31 -13.15 -1.13
N TYR A 233 -10.23 -11.85 -1.43
CA TYR A 233 -10.07 -10.83 -0.41
C TYR A 233 -11.26 -10.80 0.55
N MET A 234 -12.48 -10.83 0.02
CA MET A 234 -13.71 -10.89 0.82
C MET A 234 -13.77 -12.16 1.68
N LEU A 235 -13.43 -13.33 1.15
CA LEU A 235 -13.34 -14.59 1.90
C LEU A 235 -12.39 -14.45 3.10
N SER A 236 -11.19 -13.88 2.88
CA SER A 236 -10.21 -13.67 3.94
C SER A 236 -10.67 -12.72 5.06
N LEU A 237 -11.66 -11.86 4.78
CA LEU A 237 -12.28 -10.97 5.76
C LEU A 237 -13.43 -11.69 6.49
N LEU A 238 -14.25 -12.44 5.76
CA LEU A 238 -15.35 -13.25 6.33
C LEU A 238 -14.82 -14.36 7.25
N ASP A 239 -13.65 -14.93 6.97
CA ASP A 239 -13.01 -15.94 7.83
C ASP A 239 -12.58 -15.39 9.20
N ARG A 240 -12.49 -14.07 9.33
CA ARG A 240 -12.17 -13.40 10.60
C ARG A 240 -13.43 -13.13 11.45
N VAL A 241 -14.62 -13.37 10.90
CA VAL A 241 -15.90 -13.18 11.58
C VAL A 241 -16.14 -14.33 12.55
N GLY A 242 -16.24 -14.03 13.85
CA GLY A 242 -16.48 -15.03 14.87
C GLY A 242 -17.80 -15.76 14.65
N GLY A 243 -17.80 -17.09 14.68
CA GLY A 243 -19.02 -17.88 14.47
C GLY A 243 -19.47 -17.99 13.00
N LEU A 244 -18.67 -17.51 12.04
CA LEU A 244 -18.93 -17.76 10.63
C LEU A 244 -17.97 -18.84 10.11
N GLN A 245 -18.51 -19.89 9.48
CA GLN A 245 -17.73 -20.84 8.72
C GLN A 245 -17.97 -20.58 7.23
N THR A 246 -16.96 -20.06 6.52
CA THR A 246 -17.09 -19.86 5.07
C THR A 246 -16.76 -21.13 4.30
N VAL A 247 -17.35 -21.24 3.12
CA VAL A 247 -17.07 -22.27 2.12
C VAL A 247 -16.88 -21.54 0.80
N GLY A 248 -15.65 -21.50 0.31
CA GLY A 248 -15.28 -20.83 -0.94
C GLY A 248 -15.36 -21.77 -2.14
N GLN A 249 -15.10 -21.23 -3.33
CA GLN A 249 -15.12 -22.01 -4.57
C GLN A 249 -14.17 -23.22 -4.53
N ALA A 250 -12.95 -23.05 -3.98
CA ALA A 250 -12.00 -24.16 -3.86
C ALA A 250 -12.53 -25.33 -2.99
N ASP A 251 -13.31 -25.03 -1.94
CA ASP A 251 -13.93 -26.04 -1.08
C ASP A 251 -15.09 -26.73 -1.79
N VAL A 252 -15.89 -25.97 -2.54
CA VAL A 252 -16.96 -26.50 -3.40
C VAL A 252 -16.36 -27.41 -4.47
N ASP A 253 -15.26 -27.01 -5.09
CA ASP A 253 -14.54 -27.78 -6.12
C ASP A 253 -14.01 -29.11 -5.58
N ALA A 254 -13.59 -29.13 -4.31
CA ALA A 254 -13.14 -30.34 -3.63
C ALA A 254 -14.31 -31.26 -3.21
N MET A 255 -15.53 -30.72 -3.09
CA MET A 255 -16.71 -31.44 -2.57
C MET A 255 -17.70 -31.88 -3.66
N LEU A 256 -17.75 -31.21 -4.82
CA LEU A 256 -18.76 -31.40 -5.85
C LEU A 256 -18.16 -31.68 -7.24
N GLY A 257 -18.90 -32.42 -8.08
CA GLY A 257 -18.55 -32.64 -9.49
C GLY A 257 -18.84 -31.43 -10.39
N LEU A 258 -18.24 -31.45 -11.58
CA LEU A 258 -18.23 -30.36 -12.59
C LEU A 258 -19.60 -29.79 -12.97
N GLU A 259 -20.68 -30.58 -12.86
CA GLU A 259 -22.05 -30.16 -13.19
C GLU A 259 -22.59 -29.13 -12.19
N ARG A 260 -22.45 -29.39 -10.89
CA ARG A 260 -22.94 -28.45 -9.85
C ARG A 260 -22.11 -27.17 -9.77
N GLN A 261 -20.85 -27.21 -10.19
CA GLN A 261 -20.02 -26.00 -10.31
C GLN A 261 -20.61 -25.00 -11.31
N LYS A 262 -21.17 -25.49 -12.43
CA LYS A 262 -21.78 -24.63 -13.45
C LYS A 262 -23.05 -23.96 -12.93
N ASP A 263 -23.86 -24.69 -12.17
CA ASP A 263 -25.08 -24.15 -11.57
C ASP A 263 -24.77 -23.04 -10.55
N ILE A 264 -23.70 -23.22 -9.76
CA ILE A 264 -23.22 -22.23 -8.79
C ILE A 264 -22.77 -20.93 -9.47
N LEU A 265 -22.00 -21.03 -10.55
CA LEU A 265 -21.49 -19.87 -11.29
C LEU A 265 -22.59 -19.10 -12.04
N GLY A 266 -23.70 -19.76 -12.38
CA GLY A 266 -24.87 -19.14 -13.01
C GLY A 266 -25.88 -18.53 -12.03
N CYS A 267 -25.63 -18.65 -10.73
CA CYS A 267 -26.62 -18.32 -9.71
C CYS A 267 -26.78 -16.82 -9.50
N THR A 268 -27.95 -16.28 -9.84
CA THR A 268 -28.25 -14.83 -9.77
C THR A 268 -29.54 -14.50 -9.03
N SER A 269 -30.29 -15.51 -8.61
CA SER A 269 -31.59 -15.35 -7.94
C SER A 269 -31.57 -15.91 -6.52
N THR A 270 -32.46 -15.38 -5.68
CA THR A 270 -32.62 -15.83 -4.30
C THR A 270 -33.07 -17.29 -4.22
N ALA A 271 -33.91 -17.73 -5.17
CA ALA A 271 -34.36 -19.12 -5.25
C ALA A 271 -33.21 -20.08 -5.57
N CYS A 272 -32.37 -19.72 -6.56
CA CYS A 272 -31.17 -20.50 -6.88
C CYS A 272 -30.19 -20.56 -5.70
N ALA A 273 -29.95 -19.42 -5.03
CA ALA A 273 -29.05 -19.35 -3.88
C ALA A 273 -29.55 -20.22 -2.71
N ALA A 274 -30.86 -20.28 -2.48
CA ALA A 274 -31.45 -21.09 -1.44
C ALA A 274 -31.40 -22.59 -1.76
N GLU A 275 -31.67 -22.98 -3.01
CA GLU A 275 -31.60 -24.37 -3.46
C GLU A 275 -30.18 -24.93 -3.36
N ILE A 276 -29.20 -24.22 -3.92
CA ILE A 276 -27.79 -24.62 -3.90
C ILE A 276 -27.24 -24.58 -2.47
N GLY A 277 -27.53 -23.51 -1.72
CA GLY A 277 -27.07 -23.38 -0.33
C GLY A 277 -27.64 -24.48 0.57
N GLY A 278 -28.92 -24.84 0.39
CA GLY A 278 -29.54 -25.98 1.08
C GLY A 278 -28.89 -27.32 0.72
N ALA A 279 -28.58 -27.55 -0.55
CA ALA A 279 -27.89 -28.75 -1.01
C ALA A 279 -26.46 -28.88 -0.44
N LEU A 280 -25.80 -27.76 -0.16
CA LEU A 280 -24.47 -27.68 0.44
C LEU A 280 -24.48 -27.66 1.98
N GLY A 281 -25.66 -27.73 2.61
CA GLY A 281 -25.80 -27.65 4.06
C GLY A 281 -25.36 -26.31 4.64
N ALA A 282 -25.44 -25.24 3.85
CA ALA A 282 -25.13 -23.88 4.28
C ALA A 282 -26.38 -23.18 4.81
N ASP A 283 -26.25 -22.43 5.90
CA ASP A 283 -27.32 -21.60 6.46
C ASP A 283 -27.49 -20.29 5.67
N LEU A 284 -26.38 -19.84 5.08
CA LEU A 284 -26.24 -18.58 4.38
C LEU A 284 -25.60 -18.80 3.00
N PHE A 285 -26.03 -18.01 2.02
CA PHE A 285 -25.46 -18.02 0.69
C PHE A 285 -25.19 -16.58 0.24
N LEU A 286 -23.93 -16.26 -0.03
CA LEU A 286 -23.48 -14.95 -0.49
C LEU A 286 -23.17 -15.01 -1.98
N TYR A 287 -23.86 -14.18 -2.75
CA TYR A 287 -23.56 -13.94 -4.17
C TYR A 287 -23.48 -12.44 -4.46
N GLY A 288 -22.82 -12.10 -5.56
CA GLY A 288 -22.64 -10.71 -5.93
C GLY A 288 -22.08 -10.53 -7.32
N GLU A 289 -22.01 -9.28 -7.74
CA GLU A 289 -21.49 -8.89 -9.03
C GLU A 289 -20.74 -7.57 -8.95
N VAL A 290 -19.78 -7.41 -9.85
CA VAL A 290 -19.00 -6.19 -10.04
C VAL A 290 -19.15 -5.76 -11.49
N GLY A 291 -19.50 -4.50 -11.71
CA GLY A 291 -19.68 -3.93 -13.03
C GLY A 291 -19.14 -2.52 -13.10
N LYS A 292 -18.99 -2.01 -14.32
CA LYS A 292 -18.63 -0.63 -14.59
C LYS A 292 -19.81 0.09 -15.24
N VAL A 293 -20.14 1.27 -14.70
CA VAL A 293 -21.19 2.16 -15.20
C VAL A 293 -20.56 3.52 -15.49
N GLY A 294 -20.37 3.83 -16.77
CA GLY A 294 -19.65 5.04 -17.18
C GLY A 294 -18.18 5.00 -16.70
N SER A 295 -17.80 5.97 -15.88
CA SER A 295 -16.47 6.04 -15.23
C SER A 295 -16.43 5.36 -13.86
N SER A 296 -17.57 4.96 -13.32
CA SER A 296 -17.68 4.42 -11.96
C SER A 296 -17.74 2.91 -11.96
N TYR A 297 -17.23 2.27 -10.91
CA TYR A 297 -17.47 0.87 -10.65
C TYR A 297 -18.61 0.69 -9.65
N ALA A 298 -19.35 -0.40 -9.79
CA ALA A 298 -20.41 -0.79 -8.89
C ALA A 298 -20.16 -2.22 -8.41
N ILE A 299 -20.32 -2.44 -7.11
CA ILE A 299 -20.29 -3.76 -6.48
C ILE A 299 -21.59 -3.98 -5.71
N ASN A 300 -22.23 -5.10 -5.99
CA ASN A 300 -23.47 -5.54 -5.35
C ASN A 300 -23.25 -6.88 -4.69
N MET A 301 -23.65 -7.01 -3.43
CA MET A 301 -23.54 -8.26 -2.68
C MET A 301 -24.83 -8.54 -1.92
N THR A 302 -25.29 -9.78 -1.97
CA THR A 302 -26.54 -10.22 -1.35
C THR A 302 -26.31 -11.52 -0.61
N ILE A 303 -26.72 -11.55 0.66
CA ILE A 303 -26.79 -12.76 1.47
C ILE A 303 -28.22 -13.26 1.51
N VAL A 304 -28.39 -14.55 1.25
CA VAL A 304 -29.66 -15.27 1.32
C VAL A 304 -29.63 -16.24 2.48
N ARG A 305 -30.73 -16.31 3.23
CA ARG A 305 -31.00 -17.36 4.21
C ARG A 305 -31.58 -18.56 3.47
N THR A 306 -30.87 -19.67 3.47
CA THR A 306 -31.22 -20.85 2.66
C THR A 306 -32.50 -21.51 3.17
N ALA A 307 -32.63 -21.66 4.50
CA ALA A 307 -33.77 -22.30 5.16
C ALA A 307 -35.12 -21.63 4.85
N THR A 308 -35.14 -20.30 4.71
CA THR A 308 -36.36 -19.52 4.46
C THR A 308 -36.46 -19.01 3.03
N SER A 309 -35.47 -19.29 2.19
CA SER A 309 -35.36 -18.76 0.82
C SER A 309 -35.55 -17.25 0.71
N SER A 310 -35.06 -16.50 1.72
CA SER A 310 -35.28 -15.06 1.84
C SER A 310 -33.96 -14.29 1.86
N VAL A 311 -34.01 -13.03 1.41
CA VAL A 311 -32.84 -12.14 1.49
C VAL A 311 -32.59 -11.79 2.95
N GLY A 312 -31.38 -12.08 3.43
CA GLY A 312 -30.92 -11.66 4.76
C GLY A 312 -30.45 -10.22 4.75
N THR A 313 -29.43 -9.92 3.96
CA THR A 313 -28.88 -8.55 3.84
C THR A 313 -28.39 -8.32 2.43
N ARG A 314 -28.49 -7.08 1.96
CA ARG A 314 -27.93 -6.66 0.68
C ARG A 314 -27.18 -5.35 0.86
N VAL A 315 -26.06 -5.23 0.18
CA VAL A 315 -25.27 -4.00 0.14
C VAL A 315 -24.89 -3.69 -1.29
N SER A 316 -24.86 -2.41 -1.62
CA SER A 316 -24.45 -1.90 -2.92
C SER A 316 -23.57 -0.68 -2.70
N ARG A 317 -22.48 -0.59 -3.45
CA ARG A 317 -21.61 0.58 -3.48
C ARG A 317 -21.27 0.92 -4.92
N MET A 318 -21.17 2.22 -5.17
CA MET A 318 -20.68 2.76 -6.41
C MET A 318 -19.50 3.66 -6.11
N THR A 319 -18.36 3.40 -6.73
CA THR A 319 -17.13 4.17 -6.54
C THR A 319 -16.79 4.89 -7.85
N PRO A 320 -16.54 6.21 -7.83
CA PRO A 320 -16.31 7.01 -9.03
C PRO A 320 -14.91 6.83 -9.67
N GLN A 321 -14.13 5.83 -9.22
CA GLN A 321 -12.70 5.70 -9.51
C GLN A 321 -12.35 4.32 -10.09
N ASP A 322 -11.32 3.66 -9.59
CA ASP A 322 -10.70 2.44 -10.12
C ASP A 322 -11.06 1.17 -9.31
N GLU A 323 -10.49 0.04 -9.73
CA GLU A 323 -10.66 -1.26 -9.05
C GLU A 323 -10.06 -1.24 -7.61
N ASP A 324 -9.11 -0.35 -7.31
CA ASP A 324 -8.54 -0.18 -5.97
C ASP A 324 -9.53 0.46 -5.00
N SER A 325 -10.33 1.39 -5.52
CA SER A 325 -11.41 2.03 -4.77
C SER A 325 -12.52 1.05 -4.42
N LEU A 326 -12.83 0.09 -5.32
CA LEU A 326 -13.72 -1.03 -4.99
C LEU A 326 -13.16 -1.89 -3.86
N ARG A 327 -11.86 -2.26 -3.95
CA ARG A 327 -11.19 -3.06 -2.91
C ARG A 327 -11.26 -2.37 -1.55
N ALA A 328 -11.08 -1.05 -1.49
CA ALA A 328 -11.11 -0.28 -0.25
C ALA A 328 -12.49 -0.30 0.45
N GLU A 329 -13.59 -0.41 -0.31
CA GLU A 329 -14.95 -0.46 0.24
C GLU A 329 -15.35 -1.84 0.78
N ILE A 330 -14.72 -2.93 0.29
CA ILE A 330 -15.08 -4.30 0.66
C ILE A 330 -15.10 -4.55 2.18
N PRO A 331 -14.11 -4.11 2.99
CA PRO A 331 -14.15 -4.28 4.44
C PRO A 331 -15.39 -3.67 5.11
N ALA A 332 -15.76 -2.44 4.72
CA ALA A 332 -16.93 -1.76 5.25
C ALA A 332 -18.22 -2.48 4.83
N MET A 333 -18.30 -2.90 3.56
CA MET A 333 -19.44 -3.66 3.04
C MET A 333 -19.60 -5.03 3.73
N VAL A 334 -18.51 -5.73 4.03
CA VAL A 334 -18.53 -6.99 4.80
C VAL A 334 -19.05 -6.75 6.21
N ALA A 335 -18.59 -5.69 6.88
CA ALA A 335 -19.09 -5.33 8.21
C ALA A 335 -20.60 -5.02 8.18
N GLU A 336 -21.08 -4.27 7.20
CA GLU A 336 -22.51 -3.99 7.01
C GLU A 336 -23.33 -5.25 6.76
N LEU A 337 -22.83 -6.17 5.93
CA LEU A 337 -23.46 -7.46 5.68
C LEU A 337 -23.62 -8.27 6.97
N VAL A 338 -22.54 -8.40 7.76
CA VAL A 338 -22.56 -9.18 9.00
C VAL A 338 -23.45 -8.53 10.06
N ASN A 339 -23.41 -7.20 10.18
CA ASN A 339 -24.28 -6.47 11.11
C ASN A 339 -25.75 -6.60 10.73
N GLY A 340 -26.08 -6.47 9.44
CA GLY A 340 -27.45 -6.66 8.95
C GLY A 340 -28.00 -8.06 9.22
N LEU A 341 -27.15 -9.09 9.20
CA LEU A 341 -27.54 -10.46 9.58
C LEU A 341 -27.90 -10.60 11.06
N ASN A 342 -27.23 -9.84 11.93
CA ASN A 342 -27.47 -9.80 13.38
C ASN A 342 -28.74 -9.02 13.75
N ASP A 343 -29.11 -8.01 12.96
CA ASP A 343 -30.25 -7.13 13.21
C ASP A 343 -31.57 -7.63 12.60
N SER A 344 -31.52 -8.44 11.55
CA SER A 344 -32.69 -8.89 10.78
C SER A 344 -33.36 -10.15 11.35
N ARG A 345 -33.67 -10.16 12.65
CA ARG A 345 -34.56 -11.15 13.30
C ARG A 345 -35.71 -10.44 14.01
#